data_AF-A0A926GK16-F1
#
_entry.id   AF-A0A926GK16-F1
#
_cell.length_a   1.000
_cell.length_b   1.000
_cell.length_c   1.000
_cell.angle_alpha   90.00
_cell.angle_beta   90.00
_cell.angle_gamma   90.00
#
_symmetry.space_group_name_H-M   'P 1'
#
loop_
_entity.id
_entity.type
_entity.pdbx_description
1 polymer ?
#
loop_
_entity_poly.entity_id
_entity_poly.type
_entity_poly.pdbx_seq_one_letter_code
_entity_poly.pdbx_strand_id
1 'polypeptide(L)'
;MGLTTDRSKRLWERARSAALRVLEGVEREYNIRPPQDTPVNERIQAAVRYIEHRIVTLTNVKPPIESVPSLRMRTLYNRVFEYEASLTDGATIYTKQLHRRRLLAVRAAITDMNRLQNFMVAADGMVGGPNASAERIGETIYRLEREVFGTSRTHPLREAIVVLGDAWDVSEFYTQWKENRRAGMRAAVTELETRLKTLLAGVTHLSTPASA
;
A
#
# COMPACT_ATOMS: atom_id res chain seq x y z
N MET A 1 -5.58 -16.36 17.83
CA MET A 1 -4.68 -17.16 16.96
C MET A 1 -3.33 -17.28 17.68
N GLY A 2 -2.90 -18.49 18.03
CA GLY A 2 -1.63 -18.71 18.74
C GLY A 2 -0.46 -18.72 17.77
N LEU A 3 0.27 -17.61 17.65
CA LEU A 3 1.57 -17.62 16.98
C LEU A 3 2.55 -18.31 17.92
N THR A 4 2.96 -19.55 17.61
CA THR A 4 4.06 -20.22 18.30
C THR A 4 5.36 -19.45 18.04
N THR A 5 6.03 -19.03 19.13
CA THR A 5 7.32 -18.35 19.08
C THR A 5 8.43 -19.36 18.83
N ASP A 6 8.57 -19.75 17.56
CA ASP A 6 9.73 -20.52 17.13
C ASP A 6 10.97 -19.62 17.16
N ARG A 7 11.74 -19.71 18.26
CA ARG A 7 12.96 -18.92 18.48
C ARG A 7 14.14 -19.40 17.62
N SER A 8 14.02 -20.54 16.95
CA SER A 8 15.05 -21.04 16.02
C SER A 8 15.08 -20.28 14.69
N LYS A 9 13.98 -19.58 14.37
CA LYS A 9 13.82 -18.80 13.13
C LYS A 9 14.36 -17.39 13.26
N ARG A 10 14.93 -16.89 12.17
CA ARG A 10 15.35 -15.47 12.07
C ARG A 10 14.13 -14.56 12.24
N LEU A 11 14.34 -13.33 12.73
CA LEU A 11 13.26 -12.36 12.96
C LEU A 11 12.38 -12.17 11.71
N TRP A 12 13.03 -12.14 10.54
CA TRP A 12 12.37 -11.97 9.26
C TRP A 12 11.42 -13.14 8.94
N GLU A 13 11.82 -14.39 9.17
CA GLU A 13 11.01 -15.59 8.92
C GLU A 13 9.77 -15.62 9.81
N ARG A 14 9.93 -15.15 11.05
CA ARG A 14 8.84 -15.02 12.02
C ARG A 14 7.84 -13.96 11.58
N ALA A 15 8.31 -12.78 11.16
CA ALA A 15 7.45 -11.71 10.64
C ALA A 15 6.72 -12.15 9.36
N ARG A 16 7.41 -12.85 8.45
CA ARG A 16 6.81 -13.45 7.25
C ARG A 16 5.71 -14.46 7.61
N SER A 17 5.97 -15.37 8.55
CA SER A 17 4.97 -16.35 9.00
C SER A 17 3.75 -15.69 9.63
N ALA A 18 3.96 -14.62 10.40
CA ALA A 18 2.86 -13.82 10.95
C ALA A 18 2.04 -13.17 9.82
N ALA A 19 2.69 -12.50 8.86
CA ALA A 19 2.01 -11.86 7.74
C ALA A 19 1.13 -12.84 6.94
N LEU A 20 1.66 -14.05 6.67
CA LEU A 20 0.91 -15.09 5.96
C LEU A 20 -0.33 -15.56 6.72
N ARG A 21 -0.24 -15.75 8.03
CA ARG A 21 -1.39 -16.14 8.85
C ARG A 21 -2.48 -15.07 8.90
N VAL A 22 -2.08 -13.80 8.89
CA VAL A 22 -3.05 -12.71 8.85
C VAL A 22 -3.68 -12.62 7.46
N LEU A 23 -2.91 -12.80 6.38
CA LEU A 23 -3.45 -12.93 5.01
C LEU A 23 -4.46 -14.07 4.90
N GLU A 24 -4.18 -15.25 5.47
CA GLU A 24 -5.14 -16.36 5.53
C GLU A 24 -6.40 -16.02 6.33
N GLY A 25 -6.29 -15.14 7.32
CA GLY A 25 -7.43 -14.59 8.05
C GLY A 25 -8.31 -13.74 7.15
N VAL A 26 -7.70 -12.82 6.39
CA VAL A 26 -8.37 -11.97 5.39
C VAL A 26 -9.02 -12.83 4.31
N GLU A 27 -8.30 -13.80 3.76
CA GLU A 27 -8.83 -14.70 2.74
C GLU A 27 -10.07 -15.46 3.23
N ARG A 28 -10.05 -15.96 4.48
CA ARG A 28 -11.23 -16.61 5.08
C ARG A 28 -12.38 -15.64 5.29
N GLU A 29 -12.11 -14.42 5.77
CA GLU A 29 -13.12 -13.40 6.02
C GLU A 29 -13.84 -12.98 4.72
N TYR A 30 -13.12 -12.89 3.61
CA TYR A 30 -13.67 -12.52 2.31
C TYR A 30 -14.03 -13.74 1.43
N ASN A 31 -13.90 -14.96 1.95
CA ASN A 31 -14.07 -16.21 1.19
C ASN A 31 -13.26 -16.25 -0.13
N ILE A 32 -12.06 -15.67 -0.10
CA ILE A 32 -11.08 -15.74 -1.18
C ILE A 32 -10.39 -17.10 -1.07
N ARG A 33 -10.49 -17.92 -2.11
CA ARG A 33 -9.92 -19.28 -2.15
C ARG A 33 -8.84 -19.35 -3.23
N PRO A 34 -7.60 -18.92 -2.95
CA PRO A 34 -6.52 -19.14 -3.90
C PRO A 34 -6.25 -20.65 -4.01
N PRO A 35 -5.90 -21.16 -5.21
CA PRO A 35 -5.41 -22.53 -5.38
C PRO A 35 -4.24 -22.85 -4.45
N GLN A 36 -4.08 -24.14 -4.12
CA GLN A 36 -2.86 -24.61 -3.46
C GLN A 36 -1.64 -24.20 -4.29
N ASP A 37 -0.56 -23.81 -3.61
CA ASP A 37 0.72 -23.35 -4.20
C ASP A 37 0.70 -22.01 -4.95
N THR A 38 -0.39 -21.24 -4.86
CA THR A 38 -0.42 -19.87 -5.41
C THR A 38 0.66 -19.01 -4.72
N PRO A 39 1.55 -18.34 -5.48
CA PRO A 39 2.54 -17.43 -4.91
C PRO A 39 1.90 -16.35 -4.03
N VAL A 40 2.58 -16.00 -2.94
CA VAL A 40 2.05 -15.05 -1.94
C VAL A 40 1.68 -13.71 -2.57
N ASN A 41 2.50 -13.22 -3.51
CA ASN A 41 2.21 -11.97 -4.20
C ASN A 41 0.92 -12.06 -5.01
N GLU A 42 0.68 -13.18 -5.68
CA GLU A 42 -0.57 -13.39 -6.45
C GLU A 42 -1.79 -13.46 -5.52
N ARG A 43 -1.65 -14.11 -4.36
CA ARG A 43 -2.69 -14.14 -3.32
C ARG A 43 -3.04 -12.74 -2.82
N ILE A 44 -2.02 -11.92 -2.54
CA ILE A 44 -2.21 -10.53 -2.11
C ILE A 44 -2.87 -9.72 -3.22
N GLN A 45 -2.44 -9.87 -4.48
CA GLN A 45 -3.06 -9.19 -5.61
C GLN A 45 -4.53 -9.62 -5.81
N ALA A 46 -4.88 -10.88 -5.56
CA ALA A 46 -6.26 -11.34 -5.58
C ALA A 46 -7.09 -10.67 -4.48
N ALA A 47 -6.56 -10.56 -3.26
CA ALA A 47 -7.21 -9.84 -2.16
C ALA A 47 -7.37 -8.34 -2.47
N VAL A 48 -6.36 -7.70 -3.05
CA VAL A 48 -6.42 -6.30 -3.51
C VAL A 48 -7.55 -6.10 -4.50
N ARG A 49 -7.62 -6.91 -5.55
CA ARG A 49 -8.69 -6.82 -6.56
C ARG A 49 -10.07 -7.06 -5.97
N TYR A 50 -10.20 -8.00 -5.05
CA TYR A 50 -11.49 -8.30 -4.43
C TYR A 50 -12.02 -7.11 -3.62
N ILE A 51 -11.18 -6.53 -2.77
CA ILE A 51 -11.58 -5.39 -1.94
C ILE A 51 -11.78 -4.15 -2.80
N GLU A 52 -10.96 -3.93 -3.83
CA GLU A 52 -11.20 -2.88 -4.83
C GLU A 52 -12.60 -3.00 -5.43
N HIS A 53 -12.98 -4.19 -5.91
CA HIS A 53 -14.32 -4.45 -6.44
C HIS A 53 -15.42 -4.21 -5.39
N ARG A 54 -15.21 -4.64 -4.15
CA ARG A 54 -16.14 -4.39 -3.04
C ARG A 54 -16.32 -2.91 -2.75
N ILE A 55 -15.25 -2.11 -2.74
CA ILE A 55 -15.31 -0.67 -2.52
C ILE A 55 -16.08 0.02 -3.64
N VAL A 56 -15.75 -0.31 -4.90
CA VAL A 56 -16.48 0.19 -6.08
C VAL A 56 -17.97 -0.15 -5.96
N THR A 57 -18.31 -1.37 -5.55
CA THR A 57 -19.70 -1.80 -5.35
C THR A 57 -20.41 -1.02 -4.23
N LEU A 58 -19.73 -0.79 -3.11
CA LEU A 58 -20.30 -0.12 -1.94
C LEU A 58 -20.45 1.40 -2.11
N THR A 59 -19.53 2.02 -2.84
CA THR A 59 -19.43 3.49 -2.95
C THR A 59 -19.86 4.03 -4.31
N ASN A 60 -19.99 3.16 -5.32
CA ASN A 60 -20.20 3.52 -6.72
C ASN A 60 -19.11 4.48 -7.27
N VAL A 61 -17.94 4.51 -6.63
CA VAL A 61 -16.78 5.25 -7.09
C VAL A 61 -16.17 4.50 -8.28
N LYS A 62 -15.84 5.21 -9.35
CA LYS A 62 -15.24 4.59 -10.54
C LYS A 62 -13.89 3.94 -10.18
N PRO A 63 -13.59 2.73 -10.67
CA PRO A 63 -12.25 2.15 -10.52
C PRO A 63 -11.23 3.05 -11.23
N PRO A 64 -10.04 3.23 -10.67
CA PRO A 64 -9.08 4.14 -11.25
C PRO A 64 -8.20 3.39 -12.27
N ILE A 65 -7.71 4.09 -13.30
CA ILE A 65 -7.13 3.48 -14.54
C ILE A 65 -5.64 3.13 -14.35
N GLU A 66 -5.07 3.34 -13.16
CA GLU A 66 -3.65 3.18 -12.91
C GLU A 66 -3.24 1.70 -12.95
N SER A 67 -2.16 1.41 -13.68
CA SER A 67 -1.60 0.07 -13.78
C SER A 67 -0.94 -0.38 -12.46
N VAL A 68 -0.34 0.56 -11.71
CA VAL A 68 0.40 0.26 -10.48
C VAL A 68 -0.56 0.12 -9.29
N PRO A 69 -0.57 -1.03 -8.57
CA PRO A 69 -1.51 -1.27 -7.47
C PRO A 69 -1.47 -0.22 -6.35
N SER A 70 -0.28 0.26 -5.97
CA SER A 70 -0.12 1.27 -4.91
C SER A 70 -0.72 2.62 -5.29
N LEU A 71 -0.53 3.07 -6.54
CA LEU A 71 -1.14 4.28 -7.07
C LEU A 71 -2.66 4.13 -7.20
N ARG A 72 -3.13 2.98 -7.68
CA ARG A 72 -4.55 2.66 -7.79
C ARG A 72 -5.26 2.76 -6.45
N MET A 73 -4.66 2.14 -5.42
CA MET A 73 -5.16 2.21 -4.04
C MET A 73 -5.16 3.64 -3.51
N ARG A 74 -4.11 4.42 -3.75
CA ARG A 74 -4.07 5.85 -3.38
C ARG A 74 -5.19 6.65 -4.05
N THR A 75 -5.41 6.47 -5.34
CA THR A 75 -6.51 7.15 -6.06
C THR A 75 -7.87 6.73 -5.50
N LEU A 76 -8.05 5.43 -5.21
CA LEU A 76 -9.28 4.92 -4.61
C LEU A 76 -9.53 5.53 -3.21
N TYR A 77 -8.49 5.61 -2.37
CA TYR A 77 -8.56 6.29 -1.08
C TYR A 77 -9.07 7.72 -1.20
N ASN A 78 -8.43 8.52 -2.07
CA ASN A 78 -8.80 9.93 -2.24
C ASN A 78 -10.27 10.05 -2.66
N ARG A 79 -10.71 9.24 -3.63
CA ARG A 79 -12.11 9.26 -4.11
C ARG A 79 -13.10 8.83 -3.03
N VAL A 80 -12.75 7.86 -2.20
CA VAL A 80 -13.60 7.42 -1.09
C VAL A 80 -13.68 8.49 0.00
N PHE A 81 -12.58 9.19 0.30
CA PHE A 81 -12.60 10.33 1.23
C PHE A 81 -13.39 11.52 0.70
N GLU A 82 -13.27 11.82 -0.61
CA GLU A 82 -14.10 12.84 -1.27
C GLU A 82 -15.58 12.47 -1.21
N TYR A 83 -15.90 11.20 -1.45
CA TYR A 83 -17.26 10.69 -1.31
C TYR A 83 -17.76 10.80 0.13
N GLU A 84 -16.94 10.43 1.13
CA GLU A 84 -17.27 10.60 2.55
C GLU A 84 -17.57 12.07 2.88
N ALA A 85 -16.72 12.99 2.43
CA ALA A 85 -16.90 14.42 2.61
C ALA A 85 -18.18 14.94 1.93
N SER A 86 -18.58 14.36 0.79
CA SER A 86 -19.83 14.75 0.11
C SER A 86 -21.11 14.40 0.89
N LEU A 87 -21.03 13.50 1.88
CA LEU A 87 -22.19 13.00 2.62
C LEU A 87 -22.61 13.88 3.82
N THR A 88 -22.01 15.05 4.03
CA THR A 88 -22.26 15.88 5.22
C THR A 88 -23.53 16.74 5.19
N ASP A 89 -24.15 16.98 4.02
CA ASP A 89 -25.25 17.96 3.91
C ASP A 89 -26.60 17.36 3.47
N GLY A 90 -27.30 16.70 4.40
CA GLY A 90 -28.68 16.26 4.20
C GLY A 90 -29.69 17.33 4.61
N ALA A 91 -30.46 17.88 3.66
CA ALA A 91 -31.50 18.88 3.95
C ALA A 91 -32.72 18.33 4.73
N THR A 92 -32.94 17.01 4.74
CA THR A 92 -34.12 16.36 5.35
C THR A 92 -33.72 15.22 6.30
N ILE A 93 -34.63 14.81 7.19
CA ILE A 93 -34.39 13.70 8.12
C ILE A 93 -34.11 12.39 7.36
N TYR A 94 -34.86 12.14 6.28
CA TYR A 94 -34.66 10.99 5.42
C TYR A 94 -33.26 10.99 4.75
N THR A 95 -32.83 12.12 4.19
CA THR A 95 -31.51 12.22 3.55
C THR A 95 -30.39 12.08 4.57
N LYS A 96 -30.53 12.64 5.77
CA LYS A 96 -29.59 12.42 6.89
C LYS A 96 -29.47 10.94 7.28
N GLN A 97 -30.59 10.22 7.35
CA GLN A 97 -30.59 8.78 7.68
C GLN A 97 -29.96 7.94 6.56
N LEU A 98 -30.23 8.29 5.30
CA LEU A 98 -29.59 7.67 4.13
C LEU A 98 -28.08 7.95 4.12
N HIS A 99 -27.64 9.18 4.41
CA HIS A 99 -26.23 9.55 4.50
C HIS A 99 -25.53 8.80 5.63
N ARG A 100 -26.15 8.66 6.80
CA ARG A 100 -25.60 7.83 7.90
C ARG A 100 -25.37 6.38 7.48
N ARG A 101 -26.32 5.77 6.75
CA ARG A 101 -26.16 4.39 6.25
C ARG A 101 -25.01 4.29 5.25
N ARG A 102 -24.89 5.25 4.33
CA ARG A 102 -23.80 5.31 3.36
C ARG A 102 -22.44 5.52 4.03
N LEU A 103 -22.36 6.41 5.04
CA LEU A 103 -21.15 6.63 5.83
C LEU A 103 -20.67 5.37 6.55
N LEU A 104 -21.58 4.55 7.09
CA LEU A 104 -21.21 3.27 7.70
C LEU A 104 -20.58 2.31 6.68
N ALA A 105 -21.16 2.22 5.48
CA ALA A 105 -20.60 1.39 4.40
C ALA A 105 -19.24 1.90 3.91
N VAL A 106 -19.09 3.23 3.79
CA VAL A 106 -17.83 3.89 3.41
C VAL A 106 -16.75 3.66 4.46
N ARG A 107 -17.07 3.77 5.75
CA ARG A 107 -16.11 3.51 6.82
C ARG A 107 -15.64 2.06 6.82
N ALA A 108 -16.53 1.10 6.61
CA ALA A 108 -16.15 -0.29 6.44
C ALA A 108 -15.20 -0.47 5.24
N ALA A 109 -15.49 0.17 4.10
CA ALA A 109 -14.61 0.18 2.94
C ALA A 109 -13.22 0.80 3.23
N ILE A 110 -13.16 1.90 3.99
CA ILE A 110 -11.89 2.53 4.42
C ILE A 110 -11.10 1.59 5.32
N THR A 111 -11.77 0.92 6.26
CA THR A 111 -11.15 -0.12 7.08
C THR A 111 -10.54 -1.19 6.18
N ASP A 112 -11.32 -1.76 5.25
CA ASP A 112 -10.86 -2.81 4.33
C ASP A 112 -9.64 -2.36 3.50
N MET A 113 -9.61 -1.10 3.03
CA MET A 113 -8.44 -0.52 2.33
C MET A 113 -7.21 -0.45 3.23
N ASN A 114 -7.35 -0.01 4.49
CA ASN A 114 -6.23 0.10 5.44
C ASN A 114 -5.61 -1.27 5.71
N ARG A 115 -6.44 -2.30 5.84
CA ARG A 115 -6.01 -3.69 6.04
C ARG A 115 -5.16 -4.14 4.85
N LEU A 116 -5.63 -3.92 3.62
CA LEU A 116 -4.84 -4.26 2.43
C LEU A 116 -3.53 -3.52 2.30
N GLN A 117 -3.52 -2.22 2.58
CA GLN A 117 -2.30 -1.44 2.52
C GLN A 117 -1.24 -2.01 3.46
N ASN A 118 -1.64 -2.52 4.62
CA ASN A 118 -0.74 -3.22 5.54
C ASN A 118 -0.11 -4.48 4.91
N PHE A 119 -0.85 -5.23 4.09
CA PHE A 119 -0.32 -6.41 3.38
C PHE A 119 0.46 -6.09 2.12
N MET A 120 0.08 -5.06 1.36
CA MET A 120 0.82 -4.68 0.14
C MET A 120 2.25 -4.27 0.48
N VAL A 121 2.43 -3.53 1.57
CA VAL A 121 3.76 -3.16 2.09
C VAL A 121 4.56 -4.41 2.53
N ALA A 122 3.87 -5.45 2.99
CA ALA A 122 4.50 -6.73 3.26
C ALA A 122 4.82 -7.51 1.97
N ALA A 123 4.00 -7.43 0.92
CA ALA A 123 4.16 -8.16 -0.34
C ALA A 123 5.37 -7.71 -1.18
N ASP A 124 5.59 -6.39 -1.26
CA ASP A 124 6.66 -5.80 -2.07
C ASP A 124 8.03 -6.05 -1.44
N GLY A 125 8.66 -7.15 -1.84
CA GLY A 125 9.98 -7.54 -1.37
C GLY A 125 9.96 -7.99 0.09
N MET A 126 8.99 -8.85 0.44
CA MET A 126 8.90 -9.53 1.74
C MET A 126 10.28 -9.72 2.35
N VAL A 127 10.50 -9.03 3.47
CA VAL A 127 11.20 -9.50 4.66
C VAL A 127 11.96 -10.81 4.35
N GLY A 128 13.20 -10.70 3.88
CA GLY A 128 14.02 -11.84 3.42
C GLY A 128 14.62 -11.73 2.01
N GLY A 129 14.29 -10.72 1.21
CA GLY A 129 15.06 -10.38 0.00
C GLY A 129 16.47 -9.83 0.34
N PRO A 130 17.42 -9.82 -0.61
CA PRO A 130 18.79 -9.30 -0.38
C PRO A 130 18.83 -7.85 0.15
N ASN A 131 17.74 -7.10 -0.03
CA ASN A 131 17.59 -5.70 0.38
C ASN A 131 16.65 -5.52 1.59
N ALA A 132 16.42 -6.58 2.38
CA ALA A 132 15.60 -6.47 3.60
C ALA A 132 16.37 -5.68 4.68
N SER A 133 15.80 -4.56 5.10
CA SER A 133 16.35 -3.71 6.16
C SER A 133 15.58 -3.88 7.47
N ALA A 134 16.21 -3.59 8.60
CA ALA A 134 15.57 -3.66 9.91
C ALA A 134 14.37 -2.71 10.00
N GLU A 135 14.43 -1.55 9.34
CA GLU A 135 13.36 -0.56 9.28
C GLU A 135 12.12 -1.11 8.55
N ARG A 136 12.33 -1.84 7.44
CA ARG A 136 11.25 -2.51 6.71
C ARG A 136 10.61 -3.62 7.53
N ILE A 137 11.41 -4.38 8.27
CA ILE A 137 10.90 -5.40 9.20
C ILE A 137 10.09 -4.75 10.32
N GLY A 138 10.61 -3.68 10.92
CA GLY A 138 9.91 -2.92 11.96
C GLY A 138 8.59 -2.33 11.45
N GLU A 139 8.56 -1.76 10.25
CA GLU A 139 7.32 -1.28 9.62
C GLU A 139 6.31 -2.41 9.38
N THR A 140 6.79 -3.57 8.95
CA THR A 140 5.93 -4.75 8.75
C THR A 140 5.31 -5.18 10.08
N ILE A 141 6.12 -5.30 11.14
CA ILE A 141 5.65 -5.66 12.49
C ILE A 141 4.63 -4.63 12.99
N TYR A 142 4.95 -3.33 12.91
CA TYR A 142 4.06 -2.23 13.28
C TYR A 142 2.68 -2.36 12.60
N ARG A 143 2.66 -2.62 11.30
CA ARG A 143 1.43 -2.78 10.51
C ARG A 143 0.65 -4.04 10.89
N LEU A 144 1.35 -5.16 11.11
CA LEU A 144 0.71 -6.41 11.56
C LEU A 144 0.12 -6.26 12.96
N GLU A 145 0.79 -5.56 13.87
CA GLU A 145 0.24 -5.28 15.20
C GLU A 145 -1.05 -4.46 15.10
N ARG A 146 -1.06 -3.39 14.30
CA ARG A 146 -2.28 -2.59 14.10
C ARG A 146 -3.42 -3.38 13.49
N GLU A 147 -3.11 -4.30 12.59
CA GLU A 147 -4.10 -5.18 11.97
C GLU A 147 -4.71 -6.17 12.98
N VAL A 148 -3.87 -6.84 13.77
CA VAL A 148 -4.31 -7.91 14.68
C VAL A 148 -4.87 -7.36 16.00
N PHE A 149 -4.28 -6.28 16.51
CA PHE A 149 -4.59 -5.73 17.83
C PHE A 149 -5.30 -4.37 17.78
N GLY A 150 -5.48 -3.76 16.60
CA GLY A 150 -6.05 -2.42 16.45
C GLY A 150 -5.11 -1.28 16.88
N THR A 151 -4.05 -1.60 17.64
CA THR A 151 -3.02 -0.69 18.13
C THR A 151 -1.65 -1.31 17.88
N SER A 152 -0.60 -0.51 17.91
CA SER A 152 0.77 -1.02 17.92
C SER A 152 1.47 -0.60 19.19
N ARG A 153 2.30 -1.50 19.72
CA ARG A 153 3.17 -1.24 20.86
C ARG A 153 4.57 -0.87 20.39
N THR A 154 4.93 -1.22 19.16
CA THR A 154 6.27 -1.01 18.62
C THR A 154 6.26 0.08 17.54
N HIS A 155 6.79 1.24 17.89
CA HIS A 155 7.22 2.23 16.90
C HIS A 155 8.73 2.06 16.71
N PRO A 156 9.19 1.48 15.58
CA PRO A 156 10.61 1.42 15.32
C PRO A 156 11.13 2.86 15.21
N LEU A 157 12.19 3.18 15.94
CA LEU A 157 12.90 4.45 15.78
C LEU A 157 13.42 4.52 14.34
N ARG A 158 13.22 5.68 13.71
CA ARG A 158 13.62 5.93 12.33
C ARG A 158 14.28 7.28 12.25
N GLU A 159 15.37 7.33 11.50
CA GLU A 159 15.95 8.57 11.04
C GLU A 159 15.55 8.77 9.58
N ALA A 160 15.08 9.96 9.26
CA ALA A 160 14.76 10.33 7.90
C ALA A 160 16.00 10.98 7.27
N ILE A 161 16.57 10.33 6.26
CA ILE A 161 17.68 10.89 5.50
C ILE A 161 17.10 11.54 4.25
N VAL A 162 17.35 12.84 4.10
CA VAL A 162 16.94 13.60 2.93
C VAL A 162 18.18 13.90 2.09
N VAL A 163 18.15 13.46 0.84
CA VAL A 163 19.21 13.74 -0.13
C VAL A 163 18.61 14.50 -1.30
N LEU A 164 19.28 15.58 -1.67
CA LEU A 164 18.92 16.41 -2.82
C LEU A 164 19.76 15.98 -4.02
N GLY A 165 19.11 15.81 -5.17
CA GLY A 165 19.79 15.51 -6.42
C GLY A 165 20.33 16.77 -7.07
N ASP A 166 21.20 16.57 -8.05
CA ASP A 166 21.74 17.67 -8.86
C ASP A 166 20.62 18.38 -9.63
N ALA A 167 20.82 19.68 -9.85
CA ALA A 167 19.97 20.46 -10.74
C ALA A 167 19.99 19.84 -12.14
N TRP A 168 18.85 19.90 -12.80
CA TRP A 168 18.65 19.32 -14.12
C TRP A 168 17.91 20.29 -15.01
N ASP A 169 18.43 20.48 -16.23
CA ASP A 169 17.78 21.29 -17.23
C ASP A 169 16.67 20.51 -17.97
N VAL A 170 15.43 20.92 -17.72
CA VAL A 170 14.25 20.32 -18.36
C VAL A 170 14.08 20.83 -19.80
N SER A 171 14.80 21.88 -20.20
CA SER A 171 14.72 22.47 -21.55
C SER A 171 15.17 21.48 -22.64
N GLU A 172 15.98 20.49 -22.29
CA GLU A 172 16.44 19.41 -23.16
C GLU A 172 15.27 18.64 -23.84
N PHE A 173 14.10 18.60 -23.20
CA PHE A 173 12.90 17.90 -23.73
C PHE A 173 11.99 18.81 -24.56
N TYR A 174 12.32 20.09 -24.70
CA TYR A 174 11.45 21.09 -25.32
C TYR A 174 11.15 20.78 -26.78
N THR A 175 12.16 20.39 -27.56
CA THR A 175 11.99 20.04 -28.98
C THR A 175 11.01 18.88 -29.15
N GLN A 176 11.19 17.82 -28.37
CA GLN A 176 10.30 16.65 -28.39
C GLN A 176 8.89 16.99 -27.89
N TRP A 177 8.77 17.83 -26.87
CA TRP A 177 7.47 18.30 -26.37
C TRP A 177 6.73 19.15 -27.40
N LYS A 178 7.45 19.99 -28.16
CA LYS A 178 6.88 20.83 -29.21
C LYS A 178 6.31 20.00 -30.36
N GLU A 179 7.00 18.94 -30.75
CA GLU A 179 6.53 17.99 -31.77
C GLU A 179 5.40 17.10 -31.25
N ASN A 180 5.53 16.60 -30.01
CA ASN A 180 4.51 15.78 -29.36
C ASN A 180 4.54 15.97 -27.85
N ARG A 181 3.60 16.77 -27.35
CA ARG A 181 3.49 17.14 -25.93
C ARG A 181 3.48 15.95 -24.98
N ARG A 182 2.75 14.89 -25.33
CA ARG A 182 2.60 13.70 -24.49
C ARG A 182 3.89 12.88 -24.45
N ALA A 183 4.58 12.78 -25.59
CA ALA A 183 5.85 12.07 -25.68
C ALA A 183 6.96 12.82 -24.92
N GLY A 184 7.11 14.13 -25.13
CA GLY A 184 8.12 14.93 -24.42
C GLY A 184 7.91 14.95 -22.91
N MET A 185 6.65 15.09 -22.45
CA MET A 185 6.35 15.01 -21.01
C MET A 185 6.68 13.63 -20.44
N ARG A 186 6.33 12.55 -21.13
CA ARG A 186 6.64 11.19 -20.67
C ARG A 186 8.15 10.94 -20.62
N ALA A 187 8.91 11.47 -21.58
CA ALA A 187 10.36 11.38 -21.59
C ALA A 187 10.98 12.10 -20.38
N ALA A 188 10.57 13.34 -20.11
CA ALA A 188 11.02 14.08 -18.93
C ALA A 188 10.68 13.36 -17.62
N VAL A 189 9.46 12.83 -17.47
CA VAL A 189 9.09 12.06 -16.28
C VAL A 189 9.93 10.79 -16.13
N THR A 190 10.20 10.08 -17.23
CA THR A 190 11.01 8.86 -17.21
C THR A 190 12.45 9.14 -16.79
N GLU A 191 13.02 10.26 -17.25
CA GLU A 191 14.36 10.71 -16.85
C GLU A 191 14.39 11.09 -15.36
N LEU A 192 13.39 11.84 -14.88
CA LEU A 192 13.25 12.17 -13.46
C LEU A 192 13.17 10.90 -12.60
N GLU A 193 12.35 9.92 -13.00
CA GLU A 193 12.25 8.62 -12.31
C GLU A 193 13.60 7.89 -12.26
N THR A 194 14.36 7.95 -13.35
CA THR A 194 15.68 7.33 -13.44
C THR A 194 16.67 7.99 -12.49
N ARG A 195 16.73 9.32 -12.48
CA ARG A 195 17.56 10.10 -11.54
C ARG A 195 17.20 9.82 -10.08
N LEU A 196 15.91 9.78 -9.76
CA LEU A 196 15.42 9.43 -8.43
C LEU A 196 15.83 8.02 -8.02
N LYS A 197 15.72 7.02 -8.92
CA LYS A 197 16.16 5.64 -8.65
C LYS A 197 17.66 5.58 -8.37
N THR A 198 18.48 6.30 -9.12
CA THR A 198 19.93 6.38 -8.92
C THR A 198 20.27 6.99 -7.56
N LEU A 199 19.63 8.11 -7.22
CA LEU A 199 19.82 8.79 -5.94
C LEU A 199 19.41 7.88 -4.77
N LEU A 200 18.26 7.22 -4.88
CA LEU A 200 17.79 6.26 -3.88
C LEU A 200 18.75 5.06 -3.75
N ALA A 201 19.23 4.50 -4.85
CA ALA A 201 20.22 3.42 -4.85
C ALA A 201 21.49 3.85 -4.11
N GLY A 202 21.97 5.07 -4.33
CA GLY A 202 23.14 5.65 -3.67
C GLY A 202 23.04 5.72 -2.14
N VAL A 203 21.83 5.81 -1.57
CA VAL A 203 21.62 5.90 -0.11
C VAL A 203 21.19 4.59 0.54
N THR A 204 20.97 3.52 -0.25
CA THR A 204 20.50 2.22 0.30
C THR A 204 21.43 1.65 1.37
N HIS A 205 22.75 1.88 1.24
CA HIS A 205 23.77 1.45 2.19
C HIS A 205 23.64 2.07 3.59
N LEU A 206 22.89 3.18 3.73
CA LEU A 206 22.61 3.82 5.02
C LEU A 206 21.51 3.10 5.81
N SER A 207 20.84 2.12 5.20
CA SER A 207 19.81 1.32 5.86
C SER A 207 20.44 0.28 6.77
N THR A 208 19.80 -0.01 7.91
CA THR A 208 20.29 -1.04 8.83
C THR A 208 20.03 -2.43 8.25
N PRO A 209 21.05 -3.29 8.06
CA PRO A 209 20.84 -4.64 7.52
C PRO A 209 20.02 -5.49 8.49
N ALA A 210 19.10 -6.29 7.96
CA ALA A 210 18.22 -7.16 8.75
C ALA A 210 18.90 -8.41 9.34
N SER A 211 20.22 -8.55 9.21
CA SER A 211 20.98 -9.77 9.54
C SER A 211 21.54 -9.83 10.97
N ALA A 212 21.04 -9.00 11.90
CA ALA A 212 21.38 -9.08 13.32
C ALA A 212 20.40 -10.01 14.08
#